data_AF-A0A947YDJ4-F1
#
_entry.id   AF-A0A947YDJ4-F1
#
_cell.length_a   1.000
_cell.length_b   1.000
_cell.length_c   1.000
_cell.angle_alpha   90.00
_cell.angle_beta   90.00
_cell.angle_gamma   90.00
#
_symmetry.space_group_name_H-M   'P 1'
#
loop_
_entity.id
_entity.type
_entity.pdbx_description
1 polymer ?
#
loop_
_entity_poly.entity_id
_entity_poly.type
_entity_poly.pdbx_seq_one_letter_code
_entity_poly.pdbx_strand_id
1 'polypeptide(L)'
;MQRLGLFDLIPKEGLVPQVVKFLEDQITYPGVKNWPEIISYLDSVLDEETELVSRNTVIKWHKLLQNLFTQPPTEGTVAKFAEGLGTKDDVIKPAIEMVGEIKKNKEAMRLIEITQEKLFE
;
A
#
# COMPACT_ATOMS: atom_id res chain seq x y z
N MET A 1 -18.36 7.78 25.79
CA MET A 1 -17.14 7.17 25.21
C MET A 1 -17.08 7.58 23.76
N GLN A 2 -16.12 8.43 23.36
CA GLN A 2 -15.87 8.70 21.95
C GLN A 2 -15.34 7.41 21.30
N ARG A 3 -15.94 6.98 20.19
CA ARG A 3 -15.36 5.90 19.39
C ARG A 3 -14.14 6.45 18.68
N LEU A 4 -12.97 5.87 18.95
CA LEU A 4 -11.74 6.15 18.22
C LEU A 4 -11.83 5.48 16.84
N GLY A 5 -11.53 6.23 15.78
CA GLY A 5 -11.34 5.68 14.43
C GLY A 5 -9.89 5.25 14.21
N LEU A 6 -9.63 4.44 13.17
CA LEU A 6 -8.27 4.02 12.82
C LEU A 6 -7.32 5.21 12.61
N PHE A 7 -7.82 6.30 12.03
CA PHE A 7 -7.07 7.55 11.83
C PHE A 7 -6.67 8.24 13.14
N ASP A 8 -7.41 8.03 14.23
CA ASP A 8 -7.07 8.60 15.55
C ASP A 8 -5.91 7.85 16.23
N LEU A 9 -5.60 6.64 15.73
CA LEU A 9 -4.52 5.79 16.22
C LEU A 9 -3.19 6.01 15.47
N ILE A 10 -3.19 6.86 14.43
CA ILE A 10 -2.01 7.19 13.65
C ILE A 10 -1.47 8.55 14.13
N PRO A 11 -0.22 8.61 14.64
CA PRO A 11 0.44 9.87 14.95
C PRO A 11 0.32 10.88 13.80
N LYS A 12 -0.13 12.12 14.10
CA LYS A 12 -0.41 13.18 13.10
C LYS A 12 0.83 13.77 12.41
N GLU A 13 1.98 13.13 12.57
CA GLU A 13 3.21 13.47 11.87
C GLU A 13 2.99 13.13 10.39
N GLY A 14 3.57 13.89 9.45
CA GLY A 14 3.22 13.91 8.01
C GLY A 14 3.36 12.59 7.21
N LEU A 15 3.47 11.45 7.90
CA LEU A 15 3.53 10.07 7.43
C LEU A 15 2.15 9.39 7.40
N VAL A 16 1.08 10.04 7.88
CA VAL A 16 -0.28 9.46 7.92
C VAL A 16 -0.69 8.82 6.59
N PRO A 17 -0.51 9.45 5.41
CA PRO A 17 -0.95 8.86 4.15
C PRO A 17 -0.23 7.55 3.81
N GLN A 18 1.09 7.47 4.05
CA GLN A 18 1.90 6.29 3.74
C GLN A 18 1.56 5.12 4.68
N VAL A 19 1.40 5.43 5.98
CA VAL A 19 1.03 4.45 7.01
C VAL A 19 -0.36 3.88 6.76
N VAL A 20 -1.34 4.75 6.47
CA VAL A 20 -2.70 4.34 6.10
C VAL A 20 -2.66 3.47 4.86
N LYS A 21 -1.94 3.90 3.82
CA LYS A 21 -1.91 3.17 2.56
C LYS A 21 -1.30 1.78 2.72
N PHE A 22 -0.20 1.66 3.46
CA PHE A 22 0.43 0.36 3.69
C PHE A 22 -0.48 -0.59 4.49
N LEU A 23 -1.16 -0.08 5.52
CA LEU A 23 -2.15 -0.87 6.26
C LEU A 23 -3.31 -1.31 5.35
N GLU A 24 -3.90 -0.38 4.60
CA GLU A 24 -4.98 -0.66 3.66
C GLU A 24 -4.60 -1.74 2.65
N ASP A 25 -3.41 -1.66 2.04
CA ASP A 25 -2.97 -2.62 1.05
C ASP A 25 -2.82 -4.02 1.67
N GLN A 26 -2.29 -4.13 2.89
CA GLN A 26 -2.19 -5.42 3.59
C GLN A 26 -3.55 -6.04 3.93
N ILE A 27 -4.51 -5.18 4.24
CA ILE A 27 -5.87 -5.53 4.65
C ILE A 27 -6.69 -6.01 3.46
N THR A 28 -6.58 -5.31 2.34
CA THR A 28 -7.41 -5.53 1.14
C THR A 28 -6.83 -6.60 0.23
N TYR A 29 -5.51 -6.79 0.23
CA TYR A 29 -4.83 -7.74 -0.67
C TYR A 29 -5.44 -9.16 -0.66
N PRO A 30 -5.74 -9.78 0.50
CA PRO A 30 -6.31 -11.13 0.53
C PRO A 30 -7.72 -11.25 -0.06
N GLY A 31 -8.48 -10.16 -0.13
CA GLY A 31 -9.86 -10.17 -0.65
C GLY A 31 -9.94 -10.08 -2.17
N VAL A 32 -8.86 -9.65 -2.84
CA VAL A 32 -8.77 -9.63 -4.30
C VAL A 32 -8.30 -11.00 -4.81
N LYS A 33 -9.12 -11.65 -5.64
CA LYS A 33 -8.86 -13.04 -6.08
C LYS A 33 -8.13 -13.15 -7.42
N ASN A 34 -8.18 -12.10 -8.25
CA ASN A 34 -7.69 -12.12 -9.63
C ASN A 34 -6.40 -11.29 -9.83
N TRP A 35 -5.49 -11.33 -8.84
CA TRP A 35 -4.17 -10.68 -8.96
C TRP A 35 -3.40 -11.00 -10.24
N PRO A 36 -3.37 -12.25 -10.75
CA PRO A 36 -2.68 -12.55 -12.01
C PRO A 36 -3.24 -11.76 -13.20
N GLU A 37 -4.55 -11.58 -13.26
CA GLU A 37 -5.22 -10.79 -14.31
C GLU A 37 -4.87 -9.30 -14.15
N ILE A 38 -4.94 -8.77 -12.93
CA ILE A 38 -4.57 -7.37 -12.62
C ILE A 38 -3.13 -7.08 -13.04
N ILE A 39 -2.20 -7.99 -12.72
CA ILE A 39 -0.78 -7.87 -13.07
C ILE A 39 -0.58 -7.87 -14.60
N SER A 40 -1.36 -8.66 -15.34
CA SER A 40 -1.25 -8.76 -16.79
C SER A 40 -1.65 -7.48 -17.54
N TYR A 41 -2.52 -6.65 -16.96
CA TYR A 41 -2.84 -5.33 -17.54
C TYR A 41 -1.62 -4.40 -17.62
N LEU A 42 -0.60 -4.65 -16.79
CA LEU A 42 0.64 -3.87 -16.75
C LEU A 42 1.68 -4.38 -17.77
N ASP A 43 1.37 -5.39 -18.58
CA ASP A 43 2.25 -5.88 -19.64
C ASP A 43 2.24 -4.96 -20.88
N SER A 44 1.22 -4.10 -20.99
CA SER A 44 1.04 -3.15 -22.09
C SER A 44 0.98 -1.72 -21.59
N VAL A 45 1.63 -0.81 -22.31
CA VAL A 45 1.56 0.64 -22.06
C VAL A 45 0.61 1.26 -23.08
N LEU A 46 -0.46 1.87 -22.58
CA LEU A 46 -1.43 2.58 -23.38
C LEU A 46 -0.86 3.93 -23.85
N ASP A 47 -1.37 4.45 -24.95
CA ASP A 47 -0.87 5.71 -25.51
C ASP A 47 -1.20 6.89 -24.59
N GLU A 48 -2.36 6.83 -23.93
CA GLU A 48 -2.84 7.80 -22.93
C GLU A 48 -1.90 7.91 -21.72
N GLU A 49 -1.24 6.81 -21.33
CA GLU A 49 -0.28 6.82 -20.22
C GLU A 49 1.01 7.60 -20.55
N THR A 50 1.24 7.85 -21.85
CA THR A 50 2.45 8.52 -22.35
C THR A 50 2.26 10.00 -22.67
N GLU A 51 1.06 10.54 -22.43
CA GLU A 51 0.75 11.96 -22.69
C GLU A 51 1.61 12.92 -21.85
N LEU A 52 1.92 12.54 -20.62
CA LEU A 52 2.62 13.39 -19.65
C LEU A 52 4.05 12.93 -19.33
N VAL A 53 4.38 11.67 -19.64
CA VAL A 53 5.66 11.05 -19.29
C VAL A 53 6.14 10.12 -20.39
N SER A 54 7.46 9.90 -20.44
CA SER A 54 8.02 9.00 -21.44
C SER A 54 7.52 7.56 -21.26
N ARG A 55 7.35 6.83 -22.37
CA ARG A 55 7.00 5.39 -22.35
C ARG A 55 7.94 4.57 -21.46
N ASN A 56 9.24 4.88 -21.46
CA ASN A 56 10.21 4.20 -20.59
C ASN A 56 9.93 4.42 -19.10
N THR A 57 9.46 5.62 -18.73
CA THR A 57 9.04 5.93 -17.35
C THR A 57 7.83 5.08 -16.97
N VAL A 58 6.81 4.99 -17.84
CA VAL A 58 5.62 4.17 -17.59
C VAL A 58 5.99 2.70 -17.44
N ILE A 59 6.82 2.15 -18.33
CA ILE A 59 7.33 0.76 -18.23
C ILE A 59 8.02 0.52 -16.89
N LYS A 60 8.80 1.50 -16.40
CA LYS A 60 9.44 1.38 -15.07
C LYS A 60 8.39 1.30 -13.96
N TRP A 61 7.36 2.15 -14.00
CA TRP A 61 6.28 2.13 -13.00
C TRP A 61 5.47 0.84 -13.06
N HIS A 62 5.09 0.38 -14.25
CA HIS A 62 4.42 -0.90 -14.45
C HIS A 62 5.20 -2.04 -13.82
N LYS A 63 6.51 -2.15 -14.08
CA LYS A 63 7.36 -3.18 -13.46
C LYS A 63 7.41 -3.10 -11.94
N LEU A 64 7.43 -1.89 -11.37
CA LEU A 64 7.40 -1.70 -9.92
C LEU A 64 6.07 -2.19 -9.33
N LEU A 65 4.95 -1.85 -9.97
CA LEU A 65 3.61 -2.29 -9.57
C LEU A 65 3.42 -3.80 -9.73
N GLN A 66 3.86 -4.39 -10.83
CA GLN A 66 3.84 -5.84 -11.04
C GLN A 66 4.55 -6.56 -9.89
N ASN A 67 5.77 -6.12 -9.57
CA ASN A 67 6.54 -6.68 -8.45
C ASN A 67 5.82 -6.50 -7.11
N LEU A 68 5.22 -5.33 -6.85
CA LEU A 68 4.46 -5.06 -5.62
C LEU A 68 3.25 -6.00 -5.48
N PHE A 69 2.54 -6.27 -6.57
CA PHE A 69 1.31 -7.06 -6.56
C PHE A 69 1.52 -8.58 -6.61
N THR A 70 2.72 -9.05 -6.94
CA THR A 70 3.01 -10.50 -7.01
C THR A 70 2.79 -11.26 -5.70
N GLN A 71 2.88 -10.57 -4.56
CA GLN A 71 2.72 -11.17 -3.23
C GLN A 71 2.09 -10.17 -2.26
N PRO A 72 1.52 -10.64 -1.14
CA PRO A 72 0.98 -9.75 -0.11
C PRO A 72 2.00 -8.68 0.31
N PRO A 73 1.58 -7.42 0.55
CA PRO A 73 2.49 -6.35 0.90
C PRO A 73 3.22 -6.66 2.21
N THR A 74 4.54 -6.79 2.12
CA THR A 74 5.46 -6.88 3.24
C THR A 74 6.24 -5.58 3.38
N GLU A 75 6.90 -5.40 4.53
CA GLU A 75 7.80 -4.27 4.75
C GLU A 75 8.87 -4.19 3.64
N GLY A 76 9.44 -5.34 3.27
CA GLY A 76 10.47 -5.43 2.24
C GLY A 76 9.95 -5.10 0.83
N THR A 77 8.72 -5.50 0.48
CA THR A 77 8.15 -5.16 -0.85
C THR A 77 7.79 -3.68 -0.94
N VAL A 78 7.23 -3.12 0.13
CA VAL A 78 6.87 -1.70 0.17
C VAL A 78 8.10 -0.81 0.16
N ALA A 79 9.16 -1.18 0.89
CA ALA A 79 10.42 -0.45 0.86
C ALA A 79 11.02 -0.42 -0.56
N LYS A 80 11.11 -1.58 -1.23
CA LYS A 80 11.62 -1.67 -2.60
C LYS A 80 10.78 -0.88 -3.60
N PHE A 81 9.46 -0.91 -3.46
CA PHE A 81 8.56 -0.13 -4.32
C PHE A 81 8.78 1.38 -4.14
N ALA A 82 8.81 1.85 -2.88
CA ALA A 82 9.00 3.25 -2.56
C ALA A 82 10.39 3.76 -3.00
N GLU A 83 11.44 2.97 -2.82
CA GLU A 83 12.78 3.25 -3.35
C GLU A 83 12.77 3.35 -4.88
N GLY A 84 12.07 2.43 -5.56
CA GLY A 84 11.91 2.45 -7.02
C GLY A 84 11.26 3.73 -7.56
N LEU A 85 10.38 4.35 -6.77
CA LEU A 85 9.76 5.65 -7.02
C LEU A 85 10.64 6.85 -6.65
N GLY A 86 11.79 6.63 -6.01
CA GLY A 86 12.70 7.69 -5.54
C GLY A 86 12.30 8.28 -4.18
N THR A 87 11.46 7.59 -3.42
CA THR A 87 11.16 7.96 -2.03
C THR A 87 12.37 7.65 -1.17
N LYS A 88 12.71 8.57 -0.27
CA LYS A 88 13.86 8.44 0.61
C LYS A 88 13.56 7.56 1.82
N ASP A 89 14.58 6.88 2.31
CA ASP A 89 14.53 6.00 3.48
C ASP A 89 14.04 6.68 4.76
N ASP A 90 14.30 7.99 4.92
CA ASP A 90 13.88 8.80 6.07
C ASP A 90 12.37 8.99 6.14
N VAL A 91 11.64 8.73 5.05
CA VAL A 91 10.18 8.69 5.01
C VAL A 91 9.66 7.26 5.13
N ILE A 92 10.31 6.30 4.45
CA ILE A 92 9.85 4.91 4.35
C ILE A 92 9.97 4.18 5.69
N LYS A 93 11.13 4.28 6.36
CA LYS A 93 11.40 3.52 7.59
C LYS A 93 10.44 3.90 8.73
N PRO A 94 10.23 5.19 9.03
CA PRO A 94 9.29 5.57 10.08
C PRO A 94 7.85 5.12 9.77
N ALA A 95 7.43 5.14 8.50
CA ALA A 95 6.11 4.66 8.12
C ALA A 95 5.96 3.15 8.35
N ILE A 96 6.97 2.34 7.98
CA ILE A 96 7.00 0.89 8.22
C ILE A 96 6.98 0.59 9.72
N GLU A 97 7.81 1.26 10.50
CA GLU A 97 7.88 1.10 11.97
C GLU A 97 6.52 1.41 12.61
N MET A 98 5.87 2.50 12.19
CA MET A 98 4.56 2.89 12.69
C MET A 98 3.47 1.87 12.36
N VAL A 99 3.48 1.28 11.16
CA VAL A 99 2.60 0.14 10.83
C VAL A 99 2.86 -1.04 11.76
N GLY A 100 4.12 -1.35 12.06
CA GLY A 100 4.51 -2.36 13.03
C GLY A 100 3.92 -2.10 14.42
N GLU A 101 3.96 -0.86 14.90
CA GLU A 101 3.36 -0.46 16.18
C GLU A 101 1.83 -0.53 16.19
N ILE A 102 1.17 -0.11 15.11
CA ILE A 102 -0.29 -0.22 14.97
C ILE A 102 -0.72 -1.68 15.03
N LYS A 103 0.01 -2.59 14.39
CA LYS A 103 -0.29 -4.03 14.45
C LYS A 103 -0.15 -4.67 15.83
N LYS A 104 0.67 -4.08 16.70
CA LYS A 104 0.78 -4.51 18.11
C LYS A 104 -0.40 -4.03 18.96
N ASN A 105 -1.15 -3.03 18.50
CA ASN A 105 -2.32 -2.51 19.18
C ASN A 105 -3.56 -3.38 18.92
N LYS A 106 -4.03 -4.07 19.95
CA LYS A 106 -5.19 -4.98 19.87
C LYS A 106 -6.48 -4.30 19.40
N GLU A 107 -6.71 -3.05 19.80
CA GLU A 107 -7.90 -2.32 19.38
C GLU A 107 -7.81 -1.91 17.90
N ALA A 108 -6.62 -1.52 17.44
CA ALA A 108 -6.38 -1.25 16.03
C ALA A 108 -6.61 -2.50 15.17
N MET A 109 -6.10 -3.65 15.59
CA MET A 109 -6.31 -4.92 14.88
C MET A 109 -7.78 -5.32 14.83
N ARG A 110 -8.53 -5.15 15.92
CA ARG A 110 -9.99 -5.36 15.92
C ARG A 110 -10.71 -4.45 14.92
N LEU A 111 -10.36 -3.16 14.88
CA LEU A 111 -10.96 -2.22 13.93
C LEU A 111 -10.64 -2.58 12.48
N ILE A 112 -9.42 -3.08 12.24
CA ILE A 112 -8.97 -3.58 10.95
C ILE A 112 -9.80 -4.80 10.52
N GLU A 113 -9.97 -5.80 11.38
CA GLU A 113 -10.76 -7.01 11.10
C GLU A 113 -12.21 -6.66 10.74
N ILE A 114 -12.87 -5.79 11.51
CA ILE A 114 -14.23 -5.31 11.22
C ILE A 114 -14.31 -4.63 9.85
N THR A 115 -13.26 -3.89 9.48
CA THR A 115 -13.21 -3.19 8.19
C THR A 115 -13.02 -4.18 7.04
N GLN A 116 -12.21 -5.24 7.22
CA GLN A 116 -12.06 -6.31 6.22
C GLN A 116 -13.38 -7.00 5.95
N GLU A 117 -14.11 -7.41 7.00
CA GLU A 117 -15.40 -8.10 6.85
C GLU A 117 -16.38 -7.26 6.02
N LYS A 118 -16.51 -5.97 6.32
CA LYS A 118 -17.42 -5.06 5.60
C LYS A 118 -17.05 -4.73 4.16
N LEU A 119 -15.76 -4.81 3.81
CA LEU A 119 -15.30 -4.49 2.45
C LEU A 119 -15.59 -5.61 1.45
N PHE A 120 -15.84 -6.83 1.94
CA PHE A 120 -16.02 -8.02 1.11
C PHE A 120 -17.37 -8.74 1.35
N GLU A 121 -18.31 -8.10 2.05
CA GLU A 121 -19.76 -8.40 2.07
C GLU A 121 -20.44 -7.89 0.78
#